data_AF-A0A0D6ADK9-F1
#
_entry.id   AF-A0A0D6ADK9-F1
#
_cell.length_a   1.000
_cell.length_b   1.000
_cell.length_c   1.000
_cell.angle_alpha   90.00
_cell.angle_beta   90.00
_cell.angle_gamma   90.00
#
_symmetry.space_group_name_H-M   'P 1'
#
loop_
_entity.id
_entity.type
_entity.pdbx_description
1 polymer ?
#
loop_
_entity_poly.entity_id
_entity_poly.type
_entity_poly.pdbx_seq_one_letter_code
_entity_poly.pdbx_strand_id
1 'polypeptide(L)' 'MNNNQLFYGDNLEVLRRHIKDESVDLCYIDPPFNSKRNYN' A
#
# COMPACT_ATOMS: atom_id res chain seq x y z
N MET A 1 -19.38 2.82 13.35
CA MET A 1 -19.39 3.27 11.94
C MET A 1 -18.17 2.63 11.28
N ASN A 2 -18.34 2.03 10.10
CA ASN A 2 -17.25 1.26 9.47
C ASN A 2 -16.23 2.21 8.84
N ASN A 3 -15.10 2.42 9.53
CA ASN A 3 -13.96 3.23 9.07
C ASN A 3 -12.99 2.45 8.17
N ASN A 4 -13.40 1.29 7.64
CA ASN A 4 -12.52 0.46 6.81
C ASN A 4 -12.71 0.87 5.34
N GLN A 5 -11.62 1.26 4.69
CA GLN A 5 -11.61 1.63 3.28
C GLN A 5 -10.75 0.64 2.50
N LEU A 6 -11.19 0.28 1.29
CA LEU A 6 -10.43 -0.54 0.35
C LEU A 6 -10.31 0.23 -0.96
N PHE A 7 -9.09 0.33 -1.48
CA PHE A 7 -8.78 1.01 -2.73
C PHE A 7 -8.23 0.00 -3.75
N TYR A 8 -8.57 0.18 -5.03
CA TYR A 8 -8.07 -0.65 -6.14
C TYR A 8 -7.33 0.24 -7.15
N GLY A 9 -6.12 -0.17 -7.56
CA GLY A 9 -5.31 0.54 -8.54
C GLY A 9 -3.82 0.55 -8.20
N ASP A 10 -3.07 1.41 -8.90
CA ASP A 10 -1.67 1.69 -8.59
C ASP A 10 -1.53 2.33 -7.21
N ASN A 11 -0.55 1.85 -6.42
CA ASN A 11 -0.43 2.27 -5.03
C ASN A 11 0.01 3.74 -4.88
N LEU A 12 0.86 4.25 -5.76
CA LEU A 12 1.32 5.64 -5.69
C LEU A 12 0.19 6.61 -6.06
N GLU A 13 -0.62 6.27 -7.05
CA GLU A 13 -1.81 7.04 -7.42
C GLU A 13 -2.85 7.06 -6.30
N VAL A 14 -3.13 5.90 -5.70
CA VAL A 14 -4.07 5.77 -4.58
C VAL A 14 -3.62 6.62 -3.39
N LEU A 15 -2.36 6.44 -2.95
CA LEU A 15 -1.81 7.17 -1.80
C LEU A 15 -1.91 8.68 -2.01
N ARG A 16 -1.53 9.19 -3.20
CA ARG A 16 -1.53 10.64 -3.49
C ARG A 16 -2.92 11.26 -3.60
N ARG A 17 -3.91 10.52 -4.06
CA ARG A 17 -5.26 11.08 -4.33
C ARG A 17 -6.23 10.91 -3.17
N HIS A 18 -6.05 9.88 -2.35
CA HIS A 18 -7.07 9.49 -1.38
C HIS A 18 -6.59 9.51 0.07
N ILE A 19 -5.28 9.46 0.32
CA ILE A 19 -4.72 9.44 1.67
C ILE A 19 -4.11 10.80 1.97
N LYS A 20 -4.51 11.40 3.08
CA LYS A 20 -4.02 12.73 3.49
C LYS A 20 -2.62 12.61 4.10
N ASP A 21 -1.79 13.62 3.91
CA ASP A 21 -0.51 13.74 4.59
C ASP A 21 -0.67 13.63 6.12
N GLU A 22 0.29 12.99 6.78
CA GLU A 22 0.35 12.83 8.25
C GLU A 22 -0.90 12.19 8.88
N SER A 23 -1.68 11.41 8.12
CA SER A 23 -2.92 10.79 8.59
C SER A 23 -2.81 9.31 8.97
N VAL A 24 -1.61 8.70 8.84
CA VAL A 24 -1.38 7.27 9.06
C VAL A 24 -0.42 7.06 10.23
N ASP A 25 -0.89 6.38 11.29
CA ASP A 25 -0.07 6.07 12.47
C ASP A 25 0.84 4.85 12.27
N LEU A 26 0.40 3.86 11.47
CA LEU A 26 1.11 2.61 11.23
C LEU A 26 0.92 2.14 9.78
N CYS A 27 2.02 1.73 9.15
CA CYS A 27 2.02 1.16 7.81
C CYS A 27 2.66 -0.24 7.85
N TYR A 28 1.95 -1.25 7.35
CA TYR A 28 2.48 -2.60 7.13
C TYR A 28 2.51 -2.87 5.63
N ILE A 29 3.69 -3.17 5.09
CA ILE A 29 3.90 -3.42 3.67
C ILE A 29 4.74 -4.68 3.47
N ASP A 30 4.33 -5.50 2.50
CA ASP A 30 5.09 -6.63 1.98
C ASP A 30 5.33 -6.43 0.47
N PRO A 31 6.25 -5.53 0.09
CA PRO A 31 6.54 -5.26 -1.31
C PRO A 31 7.25 -6.47 -1.96
N PRO A 32 7.17 -6.62 -3.29
CA PRO A 32 7.89 -7.69 -3.97
C PRO A 32 9.40 -7.59 -3.70
N PHE A 33 9.96 -8.66 -3.14
CA PHE A 33 11.41 -8.76 -2.98
C PHE A 33 12.05 -9.10 -4.33
N ASN A 34 12.85 -8.17 -4.86
CA ASN A 34 13.67 -8.41 -6.05
C ASN A 34 14.87 -9.31 -5.73
N SER A 35 14.58 -10.51 -5.22
CA SER A 35 15.56 -11.45 -4.66
C SER A 35 16.36 -12.20 -5.74
N LYS A 36 15.93 -12.13 -7.00
CA LYS A 36 16.48 -12.91 -8.13
C LYS A 36 16.59 -14.43 -7.83
N ARG A 37 15.87 -14.94 -6.83
CA ARG A 37 15.86 -16.37 -6.51
C ARG A 37 15.15 -17.11 -7.63
N ASN A 38 15.88 -18.04 -8.24
CA ASN A 38 15.34 -18.99 -9.19
C ASN A 38 14.75 -20.13 -8.35
N TYR A 39 13.43 -20.30 -8.38
CA TYR A 39 12.70 -21.37 -7.67
C TYR A 39 12.33 -22.54 -8.60
N ASN A 40 13.05 -22.67 -9.72
CA ASN A 40 12.90 -23.78 -10.67
C ASN A 40 13.61 -25.04 -10.19
#